data_AF-A0A958P1M0-F1
#
_entry.id   AF-A0A958P1M0-F1
#
_cell.length_a   1.000
_cell.length_b   1.000
_cell.length_c   1.000
_cell.angle_alpha   90.00
_cell.angle_beta   90.00
_cell.angle_gamma   90.00
#
_symmetry.space_group_name_H-M   'P 1'
#
loop_
_entity.id
_entity.type
_entity.pdbx_description
1 polymer ?
#
loop_
_entity_poly.entity_id
_entity_poly.type
_entity_poly.pdbx_seq_one_letter_code
_entity_poly.pdbx_strand_id
1 'polypeptide(L)'
;ARALMSFRKLLIENGFFVLAPCTHQGLCPLLTHSKKDWCYDRVFLEAPDWFKKLESHLPMKNRTLTFSYLIASKKFKPHLPKNSARVIGDTLKEKGKTRQMVCRGQEREFLSWLDRLGPAPEIPHGALIQIPEDYLKKGDSEIRATQHPISDI
;
A
#
# COMPACT_ATOMS: atom_id res chain seq x y z
N ALA A 1 -14.30 3.92 2.86
CA ALA A 1 -12.87 4.20 2.62
C ALA A 1 -12.58 5.68 2.26
N ARG A 2 -13.16 6.28 1.21
CA ARG A 2 -12.86 7.70 0.84
C ARG A 2 -13.12 8.72 1.96
N ALA A 3 -14.20 8.55 2.73
CA ALA A 3 -14.47 9.39 3.91
C ALA A 3 -13.32 9.36 4.94
N LEU A 4 -12.70 8.20 5.16
CA LEU A 4 -11.55 8.07 6.07
C LEU A 4 -10.30 8.78 5.53
N MET A 5 -10.12 8.82 4.21
CA MET A 5 -9.03 9.59 3.59
C MET A 5 -9.24 11.10 3.74
N SER A 6 -10.48 11.58 3.61
CA SER A 6 -10.82 12.99 3.90
C SER A 6 -10.64 13.30 5.38
N PHE A 7 -11.02 12.38 6.27
CA PHE A 7 -10.82 12.54 7.71
C PHE A 7 -9.34 12.56 8.09
N ARG A 8 -8.50 11.75 7.44
CA ARG A 8 -7.04 11.81 7.57
C ARG A 8 -6.51 13.21 7.27
N LYS A 9 -6.97 13.83 6.18
CA LYS A 9 -6.58 15.21 5.83
C LYS A 9 -6.95 16.17 6.95
N LEU A 10 -8.19 16.11 7.44
CA LEU A 10 -8.66 16.96 8.55
C LEU A 10 -7.82 16.78 9.82
N LEU A 11 -7.45 15.54 10.17
CA LEU A 11 -6.61 15.27 11.34
C LEU A 11 -5.23 15.92 11.22
N ILE A 12 -4.60 15.83 10.05
CA ILE A 12 -3.30 16.49 9.79
C ILE A 12 -3.43 18.01 9.91
N GLU A 13 -4.47 18.59 9.32
CA GLU A 13 -4.76 20.03 9.42
C GLU A 13 -5.00 20.49 10.87
N ASN A 14 -5.47 19.58 11.74
CA ASN A 14 -5.67 19.81 13.17
C ASN A 14 -4.46 19.40 14.04
N GLY A 15 -3.28 19.25 13.43
CA GLY A 15 -2.00 19.03 14.13
C GLY A 15 -1.78 17.59 14.60
N PHE A 16 -2.51 16.60 14.08
CA PHE A 16 -2.20 15.19 14.30
C PHE A 16 -1.12 14.71 13.33
N PHE A 17 -0.27 13.81 13.81
CA PHE A 17 0.60 12.99 12.99
C PHE A 17 -0.09 11.68 12.65
N VAL A 18 -0.12 11.32 11.37
CA VAL A 18 -0.55 9.99 10.92
C VAL A 18 0.57 9.00 11.17
N LEU A 19 0.25 7.91 11.87
CA LEU A 19 1.19 6.83 12.19
C LEU A 19 1.05 5.65 11.25
N ALA A 20 -0.17 5.36 10.78
CA ALA A 20 -0.46 4.32 9.80
C ALA A 20 -1.84 4.54 9.15
N PRO A 21 -2.15 3.97 7.98
CA PRO A 21 -1.26 3.17 7.10
C PRO A 21 -0.24 4.02 6.34
N CYS A 22 -0.51 5.31 6.12
CA CYS A 22 0.35 6.18 5.32
C CYS A 22 1.72 6.38 5.99
N THR A 23 2.79 6.31 5.21
CA THR A 23 4.17 6.55 5.66
C THR A 23 4.60 8.02 5.55
N HIS A 24 3.66 8.93 5.23
CA HIS A 24 3.90 10.34 4.99
C HIS A 24 2.77 11.21 5.55
N GLN A 25 3.05 12.50 5.75
CA GLN A 25 2.08 13.51 6.22
C GLN A 25 1.50 14.39 5.09
N GLY A 26 1.90 14.17 3.84
CA GLY A 26 1.35 14.90 2.69
C GLY A 26 -0.09 14.50 2.32
N LEU A 27 -0.62 15.14 1.27
CA LEU A 27 -1.92 14.80 0.68
C LEU A 27 -1.97 13.33 0.25
N CYS A 28 -3.12 12.68 0.44
CA CYS A 28 -3.27 11.28 0.06
C CYS A 28 -3.36 11.15 -1.48
N PRO A 29 -2.44 10.42 -2.14
CA PRO A 29 -2.40 10.34 -3.59
C PRO A 29 -3.67 9.72 -4.19
N LEU A 30 -4.26 8.73 -3.51
CA LEU A 30 -5.49 8.09 -3.98
C LEU A 30 -6.74 8.99 -3.86
N LEU A 31 -6.71 9.95 -2.93
CA LEU A 31 -7.79 10.92 -2.78
C LEU A 31 -7.67 12.04 -3.82
N THR A 32 -6.45 12.53 -4.04
CA THR A 32 -6.16 13.66 -4.93
C THR A 32 -6.22 13.26 -6.41
N HIS A 33 -5.58 12.15 -6.79
CA HIS A 33 -5.38 11.78 -8.19
C HIS A 33 -6.44 10.83 -8.75
N SER A 34 -7.34 10.31 -7.91
CA SER A 34 -8.41 9.41 -8.36
C SER A 34 -9.75 9.72 -7.68
N LYS A 35 -10.82 9.66 -8.48
CA LYS A 35 -12.20 9.73 -7.99
C LYS A 35 -12.72 8.36 -7.52
N LYS A 36 -12.07 7.27 -7.94
CA LYS A 36 -12.54 5.90 -7.73
C LYS A 36 -11.66 5.10 -6.78
N ASP A 37 -10.37 5.39 -6.71
CA ASP A 37 -9.44 4.63 -5.88
C ASP A 37 -9.72 4.90 -4.39
N TRP A 38 -9.44 3.91 -3.57
CA TRP A 38 -9.45 4.04 -2.12
C TRP A 38 -8.33 3.23 -1.50
N CYS A 39 -7.79 3.72 -0.38
CA CYS A 39 -6.79 3.00 0.40
C CYS A 39 -7.48 1.96 1.28
N TYR A 40 -7.04 0.71 1.20
CA TYR A 40 -7.48 -0.36 2.09
C TYR A 40 -6.27 -1.20 2.48
N ASP A 41 -6.49 -2.16 3.36
CA ASP A 41 -5.58 -3.25 3.63
C ASP A 41 -6.36 -4.57 3.62
N ARG A 42 -5.63 -5.67 3.52
CA ARG A 42 -6.20 -7.00 3.42
C ARG A 42 -5.41 -7.98 4.27
N VAL A 43 -6.12 -8.68 5.14
CA VAL A 43 -5.56 -9.80 5.91
C VAL A 43 -6.23 -11.10 5.50
N PHE A 44 -5.44 -12.18 5.46
CA PHE A 44 -5.98 -13.52 5.31
C PHE A 44 -6.67 -13.94 6.61
N LEU A 45 -7.82 -14.59 6.47
CA LEU A 45 -8.57 -15.11 7.60
C LEU A 45 -8.80 -16.60 7.43
N GLU A 46 -8.56 -17.34 8.50
CA GLU A 46 -9.07 -18.70 8.63
C GLU A 46 -10.57 -18.62 8.94
N ALA A 47 -11.38 -18.84 7.90
CA ALA A 47 -12.83 -18.82 8.05
C ALA A 47 -13.29 -20.01 8.92
N PRO A 48 -14.24 -19.79 9.85
CA PRO A 48 -14.82 -20.88 10.64
C PRO A 48 -15.61 -21.84 9.75
N ASP A 49 -15.78 -23.08 10.19
CA ASP A 49 -16.38 -24.15 9.37
C ASP A 49 -17.80 -23.84 8.89
N TRP A 50 -18.61 -23.15 9.69
CA TRP A 50 -19.95 -22.73 9.28
C TRP A 50 -19.89 -21.77 8.07
N PHE A 51 -18.89 -20.89 8.02
CA PHE A 51 -18.68 -19.97 6.90
C PHE A 51 -18.18 -20.72 5.67
N LYS A 52 -17.25 -21.68 5.84
CA LYS A 52 -16.76 -22.55 4.75
C LYS A 52 -17.90 -23.37 4.13
N LYS A 53 -18.85 -23.87 4.94
CA LYS A 53 -20.06 -24.57 4.46
C LYS A 53 -20.95 -23.65 3.62
N LEU A 54 -21.23 -22.43 4.10
CA LEU A 54 -22.01 -21.44 3.35
C LEU A 54 -21.32 -21.08 2.03
N GLU A 55 -20.01 -20.81 2.08
CA GLU A 55 -19.20 -20.45 0.92
C GLU A 55 -19.16 -21.56 -0.15
N SER A 56 -19.29 -22.83 0.23
CA SER A 56 -19.31 -23.96 -0.72
C SER A 56 -20.48 -23.91 -1.72
N HIS A 57 -21.52 -23.13 -1.40
CA HIS A 57 -22.67 -22.89 -2.29
C HIS A 57 -22.54 -21.60 -3.12
N LEU A 58 -21.44 -20.85 -2.97
CA LEU A 58 -21.21 -19.59 -3.69
C LEU A 58 -20.18 -19.79 -4.80
N PRO A 59 -20.28 -19.05 -5.93
CA PRO A 59 -19.32 -19.12 -7.03
C PRO A 59 -17.99 -18.42 -6.70
N MET A 60 -17.87 -17.82 -5.52
CA MET A 60 -16.71 -17.03 -5.10
C MET A 60 -16.22 -17.47 -3.73
N LYS A 61 -14.90 -17.45 -3.54
CA LYS A 61 -14.27 -17.69 -2.25
C LYS A 61 -13.75 -16.36 -1.70
N ASN A 62 -14.10 -16.04 -0.47
CA ASN A 62 -13.55 -14.88 0.23
C ASN A 62 -12.69 -15.34 1.40
N ARG A 63 -11.38 -15.37 1.17
CA ARG A 63 -10.37 -15.78 2.17
C ARG A 63 -9.75 -14.61 2.91
N THR A 64 -10.26 -13.41 2.68
CA THR A 64 -9.59 -12.21 3.16
C THR A 64 -10.56 -11.16 3.67
N LEU A 65 -10.18 -10.47 4.74
CA LEU A 65 -10.89 -9.30 5.20
C LEU A 65 -10.23 -8.06 4.62
N THR A 66 -11.00 -7.33 3.82
CA THR A 66 -10.60 -6.03 3.28
C THR A 66 -11.17 -4.93 4.17
N PHE A 67 -10.31 -4.05 4.67
CA PHE A 67 -10.70 -2.97 5.59
C PHE A 67 -9.86 -1.72 5.34
N SER A 68 -10.35 -0.56 5.79
CA SER A 68 -9.53 0.66 5.84
C SER A 68 -9.34 1.04 7.30
N TYR A 69 -8.14 1.44 7.67
CA TYR A 69 -7.82 1.88 9.03
C TYR A 69 -7.02 3.19 8.99
N LEU A 70 -6.97 3.88 10.12
CA LEU A 70 -6.19 5.09 10.31
C LEU A 70 -5.74 5.17 11.77
N ILE A 71 -4.45 5.34 11.97
CA ILE A 71 -3.85 5.56 13.28
C ILE A 71 -3.22 6.95 13.25
N ALA A 72 -3.62 7.81 14.18
CA ALA A 72 -3.12 9.18 14.29
C ALA A 72 -2.94 9.59 15.75
N SER A 73 -1.97 10.46 16.03
CA SER A 73 -1.67 10.96 17.36
C SER A 73 -1.21 12.42 17.34
N LYS A 74 -1.58 13.20 18.36
CA LYS A 74 -0.96 14.52 18.61
C LYS A 74 0.38 14.40 19.35
N LYS A 75 0.60 13.29 20.07
CA LYS A 75 1.76 13.10 20.95
C LYS A 75 2.91 12.43 20.23
N PHE A 76 2.62 11.41 19.44
CA PHE A 76 3.64 10.59 18.79
C PHE A 76 3.84 11.03 17.34
N LYS A 77 5.10 11.20 16.95
CA LYS A 77 5.49 11.39 15.55
C LYS A 77 5.91 10.03 14.98
N PRO A 78 5.58 9.69 13.72
CA PRO A 78 6.06 8.46 13.12
C PRO A 78 7.59 8.55 12.97
N HIS A 79 8.27 7.48 13.36
CA HIS A 79 9.68 7.28 13.07
C HIS A 79 9.78 6.10 12.09
N LEU A 80 9.97 6.42 10.81
CA LEU A 80 10.09 5.43 9.74
C LEU A 80 11.45 5.59 9.08
N PRO A 81 12.10 4.49 8.66
CA PRO A 81 13.30 4.55 7.83
C PRO A 81 13.08 5.43 6.60
N LYS A 82 14.17 6.02 6.12
CA LYS A 82 14.16 6.78 4.86
C LYS A 82 13.69 5.87 3.72
N ASN A 83 12.94 6.41 2.77
CA ASN A 83 12.34 5.65 1.66
C ASN A 83 11.32 4.57 2.08
N SER A 84 10.73 4.68 3.28
CA SER A 84 9.62 3.82 3.68
C SER A 84 8.38 4.03 2.79
N ALA A 85 7.83 2.92 2.31
CA ALA A 85 6.64 2.88 1.49
C ALA A 85 5.70 1.79 1.99
N ARG A 86 4.39 2.00 1.89
CA ARG A 86 3.42 0.93 2.10
C ARG A 86 2.94 0.38 0.77
N VAL A 87 2.92 -0.93 0.61
CA VAL A 87 2.31 -1.58 -0.56
C VAL A 87 0.79 -1.46 -0.46
N ILE A 88 0.17 -0.87 -1.48
CA ILE A 88 -1.27 -0.53 -1.50
C ILE A 88 -1.97 -1.04 -2.76
N GLY A 89 -1.36 -1.96 -3.49
CA GLY A 89 -1.93 -2.59 -4.66
C GLY A 89 -1.41 -4.00 -4.89
N ASP A 90 -2.23 -4.82 -5.52
CA ASP A 90 -1.87 -6.18 -5.91
C ASP A 90 -0.76 -6.17 -7.00
N THR A 91 -0.08 -7.30 -7.14
CA THR A 91 0.96 -7.50 -8.15
C THR A 91 0.39 -7.48 -9.56
N LEU A 92 0.91 -6.58 -10.40
CA LEU A 92 0.56 -6.45 -11.81
C LEU A 92 1.72 -6.92 -12.67
N LYS A 93 1.52 -8.02 -13.42
CA LYS A 93 2.50 -8.52 -14.40
C LYS A 93 2.28 -7.85 -15.75
N GLU A 94 3.35 -7.32 -16.33
CA GLU A 94 3.36 -6.66 -17.64
C GLU A 94 4.47 -7.24 -18.51
N LYS A 95 4.51 -6.86 -19.79
CA LYS A 95 5.58 -7.33 -20.69
C LYS A 95 6.93 -6.74 -20.26
N GLY A 96 7.81 -7.59 -19.74
CA GLY A 96 9.19 -7.25 -19.39
C GLY A 96 9.35 -6.61 -18.01
N LYS A 97 8.27 -6.51 -17.22
CA LYS A 97 8.32 -6.02 -15.83
C LYS A 97 7.13 -6.48 -15.01
N THR A 98 7.31 -6.50 -13.70
CA THR A 98 6.25 -6.61 -12.71
C THR A 98 6.19 -5.33 -11.89
N ARG A 99 4.99 -4.88 -11.48
CA ARG A 99 4.83 -3.68 -10.66
C ARG A 99 3.75 -3.80 -9.59
N GLN A 100 3.91 -3.04 -8.52
CA GLN A 100 2.95 -2.88 -7.44
C GLN A 100 2.79 -1.40 -7.08
N MET A 101 1.57 -1.00 -6.70
CA MET A 101 1.35 0.37 -6.25
C MET A 101 1.89 0.53 -4.82
N VAL A 102 2.57 1.65 -4.57
CA VAL A 102 3.13 1.98 -3.26
C VAL A 102 2.73 3.39 -2.82
N CYS A 103 2.54 3.56 -1.52
CA CYS A 103 2.25 4.83 -0.88
C CYS A 103 3.46 5.27 -0.08
N ARG A 104 4.15 6.32 -0.56
CA ARG A 104 5.32 6.92 0.11
C ARG A 104 5.33 8.45 0.11
N GLY A 105 4.31 9.07 -0.46
CA GLY A 105 4.26 10.51 -0.68
C GLY A 105 2.96 10.96 -1.32
N GLN A 106 2.97 12.16 -1.91
CA GLN A 106 1.79 12.79 -2.49
C GLN A 106 1.49 12.32 -3.92
N GLU A 107 2.42 11.58 -4.52
CA GLU A 107 2.30 11.05 -5.86
C GLU A 107 1.75 9.63 -5.85
N ARG A 108 0.97 9.31 -6.90
CA ARG A 108 0.49 7.96 -7.14
C ARG A 108 1.58 7.18 -7.87
N GLU A 109 2.39 6.46 -7.11
CA GLU A 109 3.59 5.78 -7.61
C GLU A 109 3.43 4.25 -7.66
N PHE A 110 4.13 3.63 -8.59
CA PHE A 110 4.29 2.19 -8.74
C PHE A 110 5.76 1.82 -8.61
N LEU A 111 6.06 0.87 -7.72
CA LEU A 111 7.35 0.21 -7.66
C LEU A 111 7.37 -0.90 -8.70
N SER A 112 8.41 -0.98 -9.52
CA SER A 112 8.55 -1.97 -10.58
C SER A 112 9.91 -2.66 -10.59
N TRP A 113 9.90 -3.92 -11.04
CA TRP A 113 11.06 -4.79 -11.21
C TRP A 113 11.08 -5.26 -12.67
N LEU A 114 12.25 -5.17 -13.32
CA LEU A 114 12.40 -5.63 -14.69
C LEU A 114 12.70 -7.12 -14.70
N ASP A 115 11.99 -7.89 -15.51
CA ASP A 115 12.12 -9.36 -15.56
C ASP A 115 13.55 -9.81 -15.91
N ARG A 116 14.27 -9.00 -16.70
CA ARG A 116 15.68 -9.26 -17.07
C ARG A 116 16.67 -9.21 -15.90
N LEU A 117 16.28 -8.61 -14.78
CA LEU A 117 17.10 -8.51 -13.57
C LEU A 117 16.79 -9.64 -12.57
N GLY A 118 15.78 -10.46 -12.84
CA GLY A 118 15.33 -11.54 -11.97
C GLY A 118 13.82 -11.52 -11.74
N PRO A 119 13.30 -12.52 -11.01
CA PRO A 119 11.89 -12.57 -10.62
C PRO A 119 11.56 -11.40 -9.68
N ALA A 120 10.36 -10.85 -9.79
CA ALA A 120 9.89 -9.85 -8.83
C ALA A 120 9.60 -10.49 -7.47
N PRO A 121 9.81 -9.75 -6.36
CA PRO A 121 9.49 -10.25 -5.03
C PRO A 121 7.97 -10.37 -4.84
N GLU A 122 7.54 -11.33 -4.03
CA GLU A 122 6.15 -11.41 -3.58
C GLU A 122 5.99 -10.56 -2.32
N ILE A 123 5.44 -9.35 -2.48
CA ILE A 123 5.21 -8.43 -1.36
C ILE A 123 3.70 -8.34 -1.12
N PRO A 124 3.21 -8.68 0.08
CA PRO A 124 1.78 -8.64 0.35
C PRO A 124 1.25 -7.20 0.37
N HIS A 125 -0.02 -7.06 0.04
CA HIS A 125 -0.76 -5.82 0.27
C HIS A 125 -0.65 -5.44 1.75
N GLY A 126 -0.40 -4.16 2.03
CA GLY A 126 -0.26 -3.65 3.39
C GLY A 126 1.16 -3.70 3.93
N ALA A 127 2.10 -4.42 3.29
CA ALA A 127 3.48 -4.50 3.76
C ALA A 127 4.14 -3.11 3.86
N LEU A 128 4.85 -2.87 4.96
CA LEU A 128 5.78 -1.76 5.09
C LEU A 128 7.13 -2.20 4.53
N ILE A 129 7.64 -1.46 3.56
CA ILE A 129 8.90 -1.77 2.88
C ILE A 129 9.80 -0.54 2.84
N GLN A 130 11.11 -0.77 2.72
CA GLN A 130 12.07 0.28 2.39
C GLN A 130 12.55 0.12 0.95
N ILE A 131 12.33 1.16 0.15
CA ILE A 131 12.81 1.21 -1.23
C ILE A 131 14.32 1.51 -1.24
N PRO A 132 15.14 0.74 -1.99
CA PRO A 132 16.59 0.99 -2.10
C PRO A 132 16.91 2.41 -2.58
N GLU A 133 17.97 3.04 -2.08
CA GLU A 133 18.27 4.45 -2.42
C GLU A 133 18.66 4.67 -3.88
N ASP A 134 19.18 3.64 -4.54
CA ASP A 134 19.64 3.64 -5.93
C ASP A 134 18.50 3.38 -6.96
N TYR A 135 17.24 3.53 -6.55
CA TYR A 135 16.10 3.40 -7.46
C TYR A 135 16.17 4.41 -8.62
N LEU A 136 15.62 4.02 -9.78
CA LEU A 136 15.50 4.91 -10.92
C LEU A 136 14.06 5.42 -11.06
N LYS A 137 13.88 6.73 -11.08
CA LYS A 137 12.56 7.33 -11.39
C LYS A 137 12.36 7.38 -12.91
N LYS A 138 11.19 6.95 -13.38
CA LYS A 138 10.81 6.96 -14.81
C LYS A 138 9.46 7.64 -14.97
N GLY A 139 9.49 8.86 -15.52
CA GLY A 139 8.34 9.76 -15.49
C GLY A 139 7.92 10.07 -14.05
N ASP A 140 6.65 10.43 -13.86
CA ASP A 140 6.18 10.92 -12.56
C ASP A 140 5.73 9.81 -11.60
N SER A 141 5.36 8.64 -12.13
CA SER A 141 4.66 7.59 -11.38
C SER A 141 5.39 6.25 -11.29
N GLU A 142 6.50 6.03 -12.01
CA GLU A 142 7.23 4.76 -11.95
C GLU A 142 8.55 4.90 -11.19
N ILE A 143 8.73 4.05 -10.18
CA ILE A 143 9.97 3.84 -9.44
C ILE A 143 10.47 2.45 -9.84
N ARG A 144 11.62 2.38 -10.51
CA ARG A 144 12.26 1.11 -10.86
C ARG A 144 13.25 0.72 -9.78
N ALA A 145 12.98 -0.41 -9.14
CA ALA A 145 13.88 -1.00 -8.18
C ALA A 145 15.08 -1.64 -8.93
N THR A 146 16.29 -1.30 -8.50
CA THR A 146 17.54 -1.93 -8.93
C THR A 146 17.82 -3.21 -8.13
N GLN A 147 17.23 -3.31 -6.94
CA GLN A 147 17.35 -4.43 -5.99
C GLN A 147 15.99 -4.70 -5.33
N HIS A 148 15.85 -5.84 -4.65
CA HIS A 148 14.65 -6.10 -3.86
C HIS A 148 14.55 -5.14 -2.67
N PRO A 149 13.36 -4.58 -2.37
CA PRO A 149 13.17 -3.79 -1.17
C PRO A 149 13.23 -4.68 0.07
N ILE A 150 13.57 -4.08 1.20
CA ILE A 150 13.54 -4.76 2.51
C ILE A 150 12.10 -4.71 3.04
N SER A 151 11.55 -5.86 3.45
CA SER A 151 10.21 -5.98 4.04
C SER A 151 10.23 -6.08 5.57
N ASP A 152 9.09 -5.79 6.20
CA ASP A 152 8.83 -6.00 7.64
C ASP A 152 9.71 -5.17 8.59
N ILE A 153 9.85 -3.88 8.27
CA ILE A 153 10.60 -2.89 9.06
C ILE A 153 9.70 -2.14 10.04
#